data_AF-A0A5C5Y5F8-F1
#
_entry.id   AF-A0A5C5Y5F8-F1
#
_cell.length_a   1.000
_cell.length_b   1.000
_cell.length_c   1.000
_cell.angle_alpha   90.00
_cell.angle_beta   90.00
_cell.angle_gamma   90.00
#
_symmetry.space_group_name_H-M   'P 1'
#
loop_
_entity.id
_entity.type
_entity.pdbx_description
1 polymer ?
#
loop_
_entity_poly.entity_id
_entity_poly.type
_entity_poly.pdbx_seq_one_letter_code
_entity_poly.pdbx_strand_id
1 'polypeptide(L)' 'MFGNRKDKLQAKYNKLMQESYELSTVNRKKSDEKRAEAEEIGRQIDELEKQA' A
#
# COMPACT_ATOMS: atom_id res chain seq x y z
N MET A 1 1.08 4.30 -22.16
CA MET A 1 -0.01 3.89 -21.24
C MET A 1 0.61 3.38 -19.92
N PHE A 2 1.38 4.22 -19.22
CA PHE A 2 2.16 3.83 -18.02
C PHE A 2 1.42 4.09 -16.69
N GLY A 3 0.38 4.94 -16.70
CA GLY A 3 -0.41 5.25 -15.49
C GLY A 3 -1.07 4.03 -14.86
N ASN A 4 -1.56 3.08 -15.66
CA ASN A 4 -2.42 2.00 -15.16
C ASN A 4 -1.72 1.03 -14.17
N ARG A 5 -0.39 0.85 -14.23
CA ARG A 5 0.32 0.00 -13.27
C ARG A 5 0.57 0.73 -11.95
N LYS A 6 0.99 1.99 -12.02
CA LYS A 6 1.19 2.85 -10.86
C LYS A 6 -0.12 3.12 -10.13
N ASP A 7 -1.18 3.46 -10.88
CA ASP A 7 -2.51 3.74 -10.33
C ASP A 7 -3.08 2.52 -9.59
N LYS A 8 -2.87 1.31 -10.13
CA LYS A 8 -3.27 0.07 -9.45
C LYS A 8 -2.52 -0.14 -8.13
N LEU A 9 -1.22 0.13 -8.11
CA LEU A 9 -0.43 0.04 -6.89
C LEU A 9 -0.83 1.12 -5.88
N GLN A 10 -1.05 2.35 -6.34
CA GLN A 10 -1.51 3.46 -5.50
C GLN A 10 -2.87 3.18 -4.87
N ALA A 11 -3.81 2.63 -5.66
CA ALA A 11 -5.12 2.21 -5.17
C ALA A 11 -4.99 1.08 -4.13
N LYS A 12 -4.07 0.12 -4.36
CA LYS A 12 -3.81 -0.98 -3.43
C LYS A 12 -3.16 -0.49 -2.14
N TYR A 13 -2.21 0.45 -2.22
CA TYR A 13 -1.60 1.13 -1.09
C TYR A 13 -2.65 1.81 -0.21
N ASN A 14 -3.50 2.65 -0.82
CA ASN A 14 -4.56 3.36 -0.10
C ASN A 14 -5.52 2.39 0.59
N LYS A 15 -5.90 1.30 -0.10
CA LYS A 15 -6.77 0.27 0.47
C LYS A 15 -6.14 -0.42 1.67
N LEU A 16 -4.87 -0.85 1.56
CA LEU A 16 -4.14 -1.49 2.66
C LEU A 16 -3.98 -0.55 3.85
N MET A 17 -3.75 0.73 3.61
CA MET A 17 -3.58 1.71 4.67
C MET A 17 -4.91 2.00 5.39
N GLN A 18 -6.02 2.04 4.65
CA GLN A 18 -7.36 2.14 5.23
C GLN A 18 -7.71 0.87 6.04
N GLU A 19 -7.46 -0.32 5.49
CA GLU A 19 -7.65 -1.59 6.20
C GLU A 19 -6.79 -1.65 7.47
N SER A 20 -5.53 -1.21 7.40
CA SER A 20 -4.64 -1.09 8.56
C SER A 20 -5.25 -0.19 9.63
N TYR A 21 -5.82 0.96 9.25
CA TYR A 21 -6.42 1.90 10.18
C TYR A 21 -7.68 1.33 10.84
N GLU A 22 -8.57 0.72 10.06
CA GLU A 22 -9.77 0.03 10.58
C GLU A 22 -9.37 -1.11 11.54
N LEU A 23 -8.40 -1.92 11.13
CA LEU A 23 -7.87 -3.01 11.95
C LEU A 23 -7.09 -2.52 13.17
N SER A 24 -6.60 -1.29 13.23
CA SER A 24 -5.90 -0.77 14.41
C SER A 24 -6.81 -0.76 15.65
N THR A 25 -8.12 -0.62 15.43
CA THR A 25 -9.14 -0.61 16.48
C THR A 25 -9.61 -2.01 16.86
N VAL A 26 -9.48 -2.99 15.97
CA VAL A 26 -10.02 -4.35 16.15
C VAL A 26 -8.92 -5.39 16.44
N ASN A 27 -7.80 -5.31 15.73
CA ASN A 27 -6.71 -6.27 15.79
C ASN A 27 -5.37 -5.61 15.40
N ARG A 28 -4.63 -5.19 16.43
CA ARG A 28 -3.29 -4.59 16.28
C ARG A 28 -2.33 -5.42 15.43
N LYS A 29 -2.32 -6.75 15.58
CA LYS A 29 -1.40 -7.60 14.83
C LYS A 29 -1.68 -7.55 13.33
N LYS A 30 -2.96 -7.64 12.94
CA LYS A 30 -3.35 -7.51 11.53
C LYS A 30 -3.16 -6.10 10.99
N SER A 31 -3.35 -5.08 11.83
CA SER A 31 -3.05 -3.69 11.50
C SER A 31 -1.57 -3.51 11.14
N ASP A 32 -0.67 -4.03 11.99
CA ASP A 32 0.77 -3.97 11.75
C ASP A 32 1.18 -4.72 10.46
N GLU A 33 0.59 -5.90 10.20
CA GLU A 33 0.80 -6.64 8.94
C GLU A 33 0.36 -5.81 7.72
N LYS A 34 -0.83 -5.20 7.76
CA LYS A 34 -1.35 -4.40 6.63
C LYS A 34 -0.56 -3.12 6.40
N ARG A 35 -0.06 -2.52 7.48
CA ARG A 35 0.81 -1.34 7.40
C ARG A 35 2.15 -1.66 6.75
N ALA A 36 2.75 -2.80 7.10
CA ALA A 36 3.97 -3.29 6.46
C ALA A 36 3.75 -3.58 4.96
N GLU A 37 2.63 -4.23 4.63
CA GLU A 37 2.24 -4.53 3.24
C GLU A 37 2.02 -3.24 2.42
N ALA A 38 1.45 -2.20 3.03
CA ALA A 38 1.34 -0.88 2.42
C ALA A 38 2.72 -0.23 2.18
N GLU A 39 3.61 -0.20 3.17
CA GLU A 39 4.96 0.35 3.01
C GLU A 39 5.76 -0.33 1.88
N GLU A 40 5.57 -1.64 1.70
CA GLU A 40 6.23 -2.41 0.65
C GLU A 40 5.68 -2.08 -0.75
N ILE A 41 4.37 -1.81 -0.87
CA ILE A 41 3.79 -1.29 -2.10
C ILE A 41 4.25 0.15 -2.37
N GLY A 42 4.36 1.00 -1.34
CA GLY A 42 4.91 2.35 -1.48
C GLY A 42 6.31 2.32 -2.09
N ARG A 43 7.18 1.43 -1.59
CA ARG A 43 8.51 1.21 -2.15
C ARG A 43 8.49 0.75 -3.61
N GLN A 44 7.58 -0.17 -3.97
CA GLN A 44 7.42 -0.60 -5.37
C GLN A 44 6.96 0.53 -6.28
N ILE A 45 6.08 1.42 -5.80
CA ILE A 45 5.64 2.61 -6.55
C ILE A 45 6.84 3.53 -6.79
N ASP A 46 7.63 3.82 -5.75
CA ASP A 46 8.82 4.67 -5.85
C ASP A 46 9.87 4.06 -6.80
N GLU A 47 10.11 2.75 -6.73
CA GLU A 47 11.02 2.05 -7.64
C GLU A 47 10.50 2.08 -9.09
N LEU A 48 9.19 1.92 -9.30
CA LEU A 48 8.57 2.04 -10.61
C LEU A 48 8.67 3.45 -11.17
N GLU A 49 8.52 4.48 -10.33
CA GLU A 49 8.76 5.87 -10.74
C GLU A 49 10.22 6.13 -11.08
N LYS A 50 11.15 5.53 -10.32
CA LYS A 50 12.58 5.73 -10.50
C LYS A 50 13.16 4.97 -11.71
N GLN A 51 12.49 3.89 -12.14
CA GLN A 51 12.85 3.12 -13.33
C GLN A 51 12.15 3.58 -14.61
N ALA A 52 11.15 4.48 -14.52
CA ALA A 52 10.40 5.02 -15.65
C ALA A 52 11.01 6.32 -16.19
#